data_AF-A0A0N4YTJ2-F1
#
_entry.id   AF-A0A0N4YTJ2-F1
#
_cell.length_a   1.000
_cell.length_b   1.000
_cell.length_c   1.000
_cell.angle_alpha   90.00
_cell.angle_beta   90.00
_cell.angle_gamma   90.00
#
_symmetry.space_group_name_H-M   'P 1'
#
loop_
_entity.id
_entity.type
_entity.pdbx_description
1 polymer ?
#
loop_
_entity_poly.entity_id
_entity_poly.type
_entity_poly.pdbx_seq_one_letter_code
_entity_poly.pdbx_strand_id
1 'polypeptide(L)'
;MVLVQLASGDSVAAAKYYQWTVEQCPEFEFTDDARACRQLIGGWESGDDEQFQNVLKDGVLRSMDNEYLRLMKKLHAPTGCNETSTGDVHNEDDDDLK
;
A
#
# COMPACT_ATOMS: atom_id res chain seq x y z
N MET A 1 -3.08 8.96 6.11
CA MET A 1 -2.59 8.41 4.82
C MET A 1 -2.77 6.89 4.83
N VAL A 2 -3.35 6.32 3.78
CA VAL A 2 -3.77 4.90 3.72
C VAL A 2 -2.63 3.94 4.06
N LEU A 3 -1.47 4.04 3.41
CA LEU A 3 -0.34 3.12 3.65
C LEU A 3 0.17 3.10 5.09
N VAL A 4 0.13 4.25 5.79
CA VAL A 4 0.56 4.33 7.21
C VAL A 4 -0.41 3.57 8.11
N GLN A 5 -1.72 3.69 7.84
CA GLN A 5 -2.74 3.00 8.63
C GLN A 5 -2.71 1.49 8.40
N LEU A 6 -2.51 1.08 7.14
CA LEU A 6 -2.29 -0.33 6.81
C LEU A 6 -1.02 -0.86 7.48
N ALA A 7 0.08 -0.10 7.50
CA ALA A 7 1.30 -0.50 8.21
C ALA A 7 1.11 -0.64 9.73
N SER A 8 0.15 0.08 10.32
CA SER A 8 -0.26 -0.12 11.72
C SER A 8 -1.27 -1.24 11.93
N GLY A 9 -1.69 -1.94 10.88
CA GLY A 9 -2.69 -3.01 10.93
C GLY A 9 -4.14 -2.52 11.04
N ASP A 10 -4.40 -1.24 10.79
CA ASP A 10 -5.72 -0.63 10.95
C ASP A 10 -6.33 -0.26 9.58
N SER A 11 -6.96 -1.25 8.94
CA SER A 11 -7.66 -1.04 7.67
C SER A 11 -8.89 -0.15 7.81
N VAL A 12 -9.54 -0.15 8.98
CA VAL A 12 -10.71 0.68 9.28
C VAL A 12 -10.31 2.15 9.30
N ALA A 13 -9.19 2.50 9.94
CA ALA A 13 -8.64 3.83 9.89
C ALA A 13 -8.20 4.21 8.47
N ALA A 14 -7.59 3.28 7.72
CA ALA A 14 -7.21 3.51 6.32
C ALA A 14 -8.42 3.89 5.46
N ALA A 15 -9.53 3.15 5.57
CA ALA A 15 -10.78 3.41 4.86
C ALA A 15 -11.40 4.76 5.27
N LYS A 16 -11.40 5.09 6.56
CA LYS A 16 -11.89 6.40 7.05
C LYS A 16 -11.08 7.56 6.49
N TYR A 17 -9.75 7.44 6.44
CA TYR A 17 -8.90 8.47 5.85
C TYR A 17 -9.14 8.64 4.35
N TYR A 18 -9.31 7.54 3.61
CA TYR A 18 -9.67 7.59 2.20
C TYR A 18 -11.00 8.32 1.99
N GLN A 19 -12.04 7.90 2.73
CA GLN A 19 -13.37 8.50 2.64
C GLN A 19 -13.34 10.00 2.96
N TRP A 20 -12.66 10.39 4.04
CA TRP A 20 -12.49 11.80 4.40
C TRP A 20 -11.80 12.59 3.29
N THR A 21 -10.79 12.01 2.63
CA THR A 21 -10.08 12.67 1.52
C THR A 21 -11.00 12.91 0.32
N VAL A 22 -11.82 11.92 -0.04
CA VAL A 22 -12.81 12.05 -1.12
C VAL A 22 -13.87 13.09 -0.78
N GLU A 23 -14.31 13.17 0.48
CA GLU A 23 -15.27 14.20 0.92
C GLU A 23 -14.70 15.62 0.84
N GLN A 24 -13.39 15.79 1.09
CA GLN A 24 -12.72 17.10 0.95
C GLN A 24 -12.39 17.44 -0.51
N CYS A 25 -12.18 16.43 -1.35
CA CYS A 25 -11.80 16.58 -2.76
C CYS A 25 -12.47 15.49 -3.61
N PRO A 26 -13.70 15.70 -4.08
CA PRO A 26 -14.45 14.68 -4.82
C PRO A 26 -13.74 14.24 -6.11
N GLU A 27 -13.00 15.13 -6.75
CA GLU A 27 -12.21 14.85 -7.96
C GLU A 27 -11.12 13.81 -7.70
N PHE A 28 -10.66 13.67 -6.45
CA PHE A 28 -9.68 12.66 -6.06
C PHE A 28 -10.19 11.25 -6.39
N GLU A 29 -11.49 10.97 -6.25
CA GLU A 29 -12.06 9.63 -6.48
C GLU A 29 -11.77 9.06 -7.88
N PHE A 30 -11.56 9.95 -8.86
CA PHE A 30 -11.30 9.60 -10.26
C PHE A 30 -9.82 9.51 -10.61
N THR A 31 -8.93 9.72 -9.65
CA THR A 31 -7.48 9.63 -9.84
C THR A 31 -6.97 8.20 -9.72
N ASP A 32 -5.81 7.94 -10.30
CA ASP A 32 -5.11 6.66 -10.14
C ASP A 32 -4.67 6.45 -8.67
N ASP A 33 -4.36 7.53 -7.93
CA ASP A 33 -4.09 7.48 -6.48
C ASP A 33 -5.27 6.92 -5.68
N ALA A 34 -6.49 7.40 -5.94
CA ALA A 34 -7.68 6.89 -5.28
C ALA A 34 -7.96 5.44 -5.65
N ARG A 35 -7.72 5.07 -6.91
CA ARG A 35 -7.81 3.68 -7.37
C ARG A 35 -6.81 2.78 -6.65
N ALA A 36 -5.55 3.20 -6.50
CA ALA A 36 -4.53 2.47 -5.76
C ALA A 36 -4.93 2.32 -4.29
N CYS A 37 -5.41 3.38 -3.64
CA CYS A 37 -5.88 3.34 -2.25
C CYS A 37 -7.00 2.31 -2.04
N ARG A 38 -8.02 2.30 -2.91
CA ARG A 38 -9.13 1.34 -2.82
C ARG A 38 -8.65 -0.10 -2.99
N GLN A 39 -7.77 -0.35 -3.95
CA GLN A 39 -7.23 -1.69 -4.19
C GLN A 39 -6.35 -2.16 -3.03
N LEU A 40 -5.54 -1.29 -2.43
CA LEU A 40 -4.75 -1.62 -1.24
C LEU A 40 -5.65 -1.99 -0.05
N ILE A 41 -6.68 -1.18 0.23
CA ILE A 41 -7.63 -1.47 1.32
C ILE A 41 -8.35 -2.80 1.06
N GLY A 42 -8.85 -3.02 -0.15
CA GLY A 42 -9.55 -4.25 -0.51
C GLY A 42 -8.65 -5.50 -0.45
N GLY A 43 -7.41 -5.41 -0.94
CA GLY A 43 -6.43 -6.49 -0.85
C GLY A 43 -6.07 -6.81 0.60
N TRP A 44 -5.93 -5.78 1.45
CA TRP A 44 -5.70 -5.95 2.87
C TRP A 44 -6.86 -6.68 3.57
N GLU A 45 -8.10 -6.26 3.33
CA GLU A 45 -9.28 -6.81 3.98
C GLU A 45 -9.64 -8.23 3.49
N SER A 46 -9.33 -8.54 2.23
CA SER A 46 -9.52 -9.88 1.65
C SER A 46 -8.40 -10.85 2.01
N GLY A 47 -7.26 -10.35 2.51
CA GLY A 47 -6.06 -11.15 2.77
C GLY A 47 -5.34 -11.61 1.49
N ASP A 48 -5.67 -11.03 0.34
CA ASP A 48 -5.04 -11.31 -0.95
C ASP A 48 -3.73 -10.52 -1.07
N ASP A 49 -2.64 -11.08 -0.54
CA ASP A 49 -1.32 -10.45 -0.59
C ASP A 49 -0.80 -10.35 -2.02
N GLU A 50 -1.14 -11.27 -2.94
CA GLU A 50 -0.66 -11.20 -4.32
C GLU A 50 -1.22 -9.96 -5.03
N GLN A 51 -2.54 -9.73 -4.92
CA GLN A 51 -3.16 -8.52 -5.42
C GLN A 51 -2.56 -7.28 -4.73
N PHE A 52 -2.42 -7.33 -3.40
CA PHE A 52 -1.88 -6.23 -2.62
C PHE A 52 -0.46 -5.83 -3.06
N GLN A 53 0.44 -6.80 -3.22
CA GLN A 53 1.81 -6.60 -3.70
C GLN A 53 1.84 -6.07 -5.14
N ASN A 54 0.91 -6.50 -6.00
CA ASN A 54 0.83 -5.98 -7.37
C ASN A 54 0.46 -4.50 -7.40
N VAL A 55 -0.44 -4.06 -6.51
CA VAL A 55 -0.80 -2.64 -6.39
C VAL A 55 0.38 -1.82 -5.88
N LEU A 56 1.15 -2.30 -4.90
CA LEU A 56 2.35 -1.61 -4.41
C LEU A 56 3.42 -1.34 -5.48
N LYS A 57 3.38 -2.09 -6.59
CA LYS A 57 4.28 -1.91 -7.75
C LYS A 57 3.77 -0.88 -8.76
N ASP A 58 2.57 -0.32 -8.56
CA ASP A 58 1.98 0.67 -9.47
C ASP A 58 2.82 1.95 -9.54
N GLY A 59 2.90 2.56 -10.72
CA GLY A 59 3.77 3.69 -11.01
C GLY A 59 3.49 4.90 -10.12
N VAL A 60 2.23 5.13 -9.78
CA VAL A 60 1.79 6.18 -8.86
C VAL A 60 2.44 6.00 -7.49
N LEU A 61 2.39 4.79 -6.93
CA LEU A 61 2.99 4.49 -5.63
C LEU A 61 4.53 4.50 -5.69
N ARG A 62 5.12 4.01 -6.78
CA ARG A 62 6.58 4.04 -6.97
C ARG A 62 7.16 5.44 -7.19
N SER A 63 6.32 6.44 -7.47
CA SER A 63 6.73 7.84 -7.61
C SER A 63 6.82 8.59 -6.28
N MET A 64 6.39 7.98 -5.16
CA MET A 64 6.43 8.59 -3.85
C MET A 64 7.85 8.66 -3.26
N ASP A 65 8.00 9.46 -2.20
CA ASP A 65 9.28 9.62 -1.50
C ASP A 65 9.84 8.31 -0.95
N ASN A 66 11.18 8.26 -0.85
CA ASN A 66 11.94 7.09 -0.40
C ASN A 66 11.48 6.50 0.94
N GLU A 67 10.97 7.33 1.86
CA GLU A 67 10.43 6.84 3.13
C GLU A 67 9.22 5.92 2.91
N TYR A 68 8.30 6.30 2.03
CA TYR A 68 7.15 5.49 1.71
C TYR A 68 7.52 4.27 0.87
N LEU A 69 8.49 4.39 -0.04
CA LEU A 69 9.01 3.22 -0.78
C LEU A 69 9.57 2.16 0.18
N ARG A 70 10.32 2.59 1.20
CA ARG A 70 10.82 1.67 2.25
C ARG A 70 9.71 1.08 3.10
N LEU A 71 8.65 1.84 3.37
CA LEU A 71 7.47 1.35 4.08
C LEU A 71 6.76 0.25 3.28
N MET A 72 6.50 0.51 2.00
CA MET A 72 5.80 -0.41 1.09
C MET A 72 6.53 -1.74 0.92
N LYS A 73 7.87 -1.74 0.89
CA LYS A 73 8.67 -2.98 0.85
C LYS A 73 8.44 -3.92 2.04
N LYS A 74 7.93 -3.41 3.16
CA LYS A 74 7.69 -4.19 4.40
C LYS A 74 6.22 -4.53 4.59
N LEU A 75 5.35 -4.03 3.71
CA LEU A 75 3.92 -4.08 3.89
C LEU A 75 3.36 -5.30 3.15
N HIS A 76 2.60 -6.13 3.87
CA HIS A 76 1.92 -7.30 3.33
C HIS A 76 0.48 -7.33 3.82
N ALA A 77 -0.44 -7.84 2.99
CA ALA A 77 -1.79 -8.09 3.44
C ALA A 77 -1.77 -9.16 4.55
N PRO A 78 -2.67 -9.06 5.55
CA PRO A 78 -2.81 -10.06 6.60
C PRO A 78 -3.32 -11.35 5.97
N THR A 79 -2.40 -12.23 5.58
CA THR A 79 -2.72 -13.55 5.07
C THR A 79 -3.40 -14.31 6.20
N GLY A 80 -4.61 -14.82 5.96
CA GLY A 80 -5.38 -15.52 6.99
C GLY A 80 -4.53 -16.59 7.69
N CYS A 81 -4.28 -16.39 8.99
CA CYS A 81 -3.48 -17.24 9.89
C CYS A 81 -2.03 -17.52 9.45
N ASN A 82 -1.08 -16.66 9.85
CA ASN A 82 -0.10 -16.99 10.89
C ASN A 82 0.93 -15.87 11.06
N GLU A 83 1.33 -15.66 12.31
CA GLU A 83 2.47 -14.85 12.69
C GLU A 83 3.72 -15.24 11.91
N THR A 84 4.34 -14.30 11.20
CA THR A 84 5.80 -14.11 11.27
C THR A 84 6.18 -12.73 10.76
N SER A 85 6.45 -11.85 11.71
CA SER A 85 7.42 -10.79 11.52
C SER A 85 8.77 -11.44 11.22
N THR A 86 9.25 -11.40 9.98
CA THR A 86 10.69 -11.42 9.72
C THR A 86 10.97 -10.66 8.44
N GLY A 87 11.58 -9.48 8.61
CA GLY A 87 12.10 -8.72 7.49
C GLY A 87 13.22 -9.50 6.83
N ASP A 88 13.05 -9.82 5.55
CA ASP A 88 14.15 -10.17 4.67
C ASP A 88 14.47 -8.93 3.83
N VAL A 89 15.61 -8.32 4.14
CA VAL A 89 16.14 -7.18 3.39
C VAL A 89 16.70 -7.73 2.09
N HIS A 90 15.83 -7.88 1.09
CA HIS A 90 16.26 -8.11 -0.27
C HIS A 90 16.66 -6.76 -0.89
N ASN A 91 17.90 -6.35 -0.58
CA ASN A 91 18.66 -5.42 -1.40
C ASN A 91 19.16 -6.22 -2.61
N GLU A 92 18.38 -6.20 -3.69
CA GLU A 92 18.92 -6.47 -5.02
C GLU A 92 18.89 -5.15 -5.80
N ASP A 93 20.11 -4.59 -5.92
CA ASP A 93 20.72 -4.02 -7.12
C ASP A 93 19.91 -2.91 -7.83
N ASP A 94 20.30 -1.63 -7.83
CA ASP A 94 21.60 -1.09 -8.25
C ASP A 94 22.23 -1.87 -9.41
N ASP A 95 21.43 -2.16 -10.44
CA ASP A 95 21.95 -2.49 -11.78
C ASP A 95 21.65 -1.34 -12.76
N ASP A 96 22.64 -0.46 -12.79
CA ASP A 96 23.16 0.24 -13.97
C ASP A 96 22.76 -0.40 -15.31
N LEU A 97 21.99 0.34 -16.13
CA LEU A 97 21.83 0.03 -17.55
C LEU A 97 21.92 1.30 -18.40
N LYS A 98 23.18 1.64 -18.73
CA LYS A 98 23.74 2.13 -20.02
C LYS A 98 22.85 2.87 -21.01
#